data_AF-A0A9W5UX10-F1
#
_entry.id   AF-A0A9W5UX10-F1
#
_cell.length_a   1.000
_cell.length_b   1.000
_cell.length_c   1.000
_cell.angle_alpha   90.00
_cell.angle_beta   90.00
_cell.angle_gamma   90.00
#
_symmetry.space_group_name_H-M   'P 1'
#
loop_
_entity.id
_entity.type
_entity.pdbx_description
1 polymer ?
#
loop_
_entity_poly.entity_id
_entity_poly.type
_entity_poly.pdbx_seq_one_letter_code
_entity_poly.pdbx_strand_id
1 'polypeptide(L)'
;MVASVPWVVALVGVAVLAVLLVVALLSFRGPERPSAWAPGPPMSLPTTATASAEAAPTARSTTSTGPTATASVTPTGSPTRSGSPAPLTDPSRTGSPARPAASRSPSTSAPAAPTDGGGAVTASYRVLDSGDADHFEAQLVVSNGTSGSDDWQVELRFSGGVTGIRASSGPGVSVTIRGPGWYLLSGTGQLAAGAQQSVQLRFTRTGGGEYPSQCTINGTGCGIG
;
A
#
# COMPACT_ATOMS: atom_id res chain seq x y z
N MET A 1 -9.32 35.71 -28.01
CA MET A 1 -9.18 34.45 -27.25
C MET A 1 -7.72 34.33 -26.81
N VAL A 2 -7.44 34.28 -25.51
CA VAL A 2 -6.06 34.16 -25.00
C VAL A 2 -5.68 32.67 -24.92
N ALA A 3 -5.37 32.08 -26.07
CA ALA A 3 -4.93 30.69 -26.16
C ALA A 3 -3.42 30.58 -25.83
N SER A 4 -3.03 30.91 -24.59
CA SER A 4 -1.63 30.92 -24.13
C SER A 4 -1.49 31.08 -22.62
N VAL A 5 -1.56 29.98 -21.86
CA VAL A 5 -1.21 29.97 -20.42
C VAL A 5 -0.42 28.74 -19.89
N PRO A 6 -0.28 27.56 -20.55
CA PRO A 6 0.45 26.45 -19.93
C PRO A 6 1.95 26.75 -19.74
N TRP A 7 2.54 27.51 -20.67
CA TRP A 7 3.94 27.95 -20.58
C TRP A 7 4.18 28.97 -19.46
N VAL A 8 3.17 29.77 -19.08
CA VAL A 8 3.29 30.75 -17.98
C VAL A 8 3.45 30.01 -16.64
N VAL A 9 2.66 28.95 -16.41
CA VAL A 9 2.77 28.12 -15.21
C VAL A 9 4.14 27.46 -15.13
N ALA A 10 4.66 26.96 -16.26
CA ALA A 10 6.00 26.40 -16.33
C ALA A 10 7.10 27.44 -15.99
N LEU A 11 7.05 28.65 -16.57
CA LEU A 11 8.00 29.72 -16.26
C LEU A 11 7.94 30.17 -14.79
N VAL A 12 6.74 30.28 -14.22
CA VAL A 12 6.56 30.60 -12.80
C VAL A 12 7.16 29.50 -11.92
N GLY A 13 6.90 28.22 -12.23
CA GLY A 13 7.48 27.09 -11.50
C GLY A 13 9.00 27.06 -11.54
N VAL A 14 9.60 27.29 -12.72
CA VAL A 14 11.06 27.37 -12.90
C VAL A 14 11.64 28.56 -12.14
N ALA A 15 11.00 29.73 -12.17
CA ALA A 15 11.44 30.91 -11.43
C ALA A 15 11.43 30.68 -9.91
N VAL A 16 10.36 30.08 -9.37
CA VAL A 16 10.27 29.72 -7.94
C VAL A 16 11.36 28.71 -7.55
N LEU A 17 11.57 27.67 -8.37
CA LEU A 17 12.60 26.66 -8.10
C LEU A 17 14.02 27.24 -8.15
N ALA A 18 14.30 28.16 -9.09
CA ALA A 18 15.57 28.87 -9.16
C ALA A 18 15.80 29.78 -7.94
N VAL A 19 14.79 30.52 -7.49
CA VAL A 19 14.88 31.36 -6.28
C VAL A 19 15.14 30.51 -5.04
N LEU A 20 14.42 29.40 -4.86
CA LEU A 20 14.64 28.47 -3.74
C LEU A 20 16.06 27.89 -3.74
N LEU A 21 16.60 27.55 -4.93
CA LEU A 21 17.97 27.05 -5.06
C LEU A 21 19.01 28.12 -4.70
N VAL A 22 18.81 29.37 -5.12
CA VAL A 22 19.68 30.50 -4.73
C VAL A 22 19.63 30.76 -3.22
N VAL A 23 18.43 30.76 -2.61
CA VAL A 23 18.27 30.92 -1.15
C VAL A 23 18.95 29.78 -0.39
N ALA A 24 18.84 28.53 -0.87
CA ALA A 24 19.55 27.39 -0.28
C ALA A 24 21.06 27.57 -0.35
N LEU A 25 21.62 27.90 -1.53
CA LEU A 25 23.05 28.14 -1.73
C LEU A 25 23.59 29.28 -0.86
N LEU A 26 22.82 30.35 -0.66
CA LEU A 26 23.17 31.45 0.24
C LEU A 26 23.08 31.04 1.72
N SER A 27 22.11 30.19 2.08
CA SER A 27 21.95 29.66 3.44
C SER A 27 23.08 28.69 3.84
N PHE A 28 23.62 27.92 2.88
CA PHE A 28 24.81 27.11 3.08
C PHE A 28 26.10 27.94 3.19
N ARG A 29 26.12 29.19 2.72
CA ARG A 29 27.17 30.17 2.99
C ARG A 29 26.89 30.93 4.28
N GLY A 30 26.74 30.19 5.37
CA GLY A 30 26.73 30.76 6.71
C GLY A 30 28.01 31.59 6.97
N PRO A 31 27.93 32.67 7.74
CA PRO A 31 29.09 33.52 8.00
C PRO A 31 30.18 32.71 8.70
N GLU A 32 31.38 32.65 8.10
CA GLU A 32 32.55 32.06 8.75
C GLU A 32 32.82 32.80 10.04
N ARG A 33 32.58 32.14 11.17
CA ARG A 33 32.98 32.65 12.47
C ARG A 33 34.50 32.56 12.53
N PRO A 34 35.23 33.67 12.77
CA PRO A 34 36.66 33.60 13.02
C PRO A 34 36.92 32.59 14.13
N SER A 35 37.81 31.64 13.89
CA SER A 35 38.16 30.62 14.89
C SER A 35 38.79 31.32 16.08
N ALA A 36 38.03 31.49 17.16
CA ALA A 36 38.55 32.05 18.40
C ALA A 36 39.64 31.11 18.94
N TRP A 37 40.88 31.56 18.86
CA TRP A 37 42.05 30.85 19.35
C TRP A 37 41.88 30.54 20.84
N ALA A 38 41.71 29.27 21.17
CA ALA A 38 41.65 28.79 22.55
C ALA A 38 43.06 28.34 22.98
N PRO A 39 43.71 29.01 23.94
CA PRO A 39 44.96 28.51 24.52
C PRO A 39 44.69 27.21 25.28
N GLY A 40 45.27 26.10 24.84
CA GLY A 40 45.18 24.83 25.56
C GLY A 40 45.93 24.88 26.88
N PRO A 41 45.36 24.43 28.02
CA PRO A 41 46.07 24.39 29.30
C PRO A 41 46.95 23.13 29.42
N PRO A 42 48.29 23.26 29.57
CA PRO A 42 49.16 22.10 29.74
C PRO A 42 49.23 21.61 31.19
N MET A 43 48.73 20.39 31.39
CA MET A 43 49.16 19.32 32.33
C MET A 43 49.78 19.70 33.70
N SER A 44 49.12 19.25 34.77
CA SER A 44 49.72 19.11 36.11
C SER A 44 50.41 17.75 36.28
N LEU A 45 51.63 17.76 36.82
CA LEU A 45 52.41 16.56 37.16
C LEU A 45 52.08 16.06 38.60
N PRO A 46 52.33 14.77 38.92
CA PRO A 46 51.96 14.19 40.21
C PRO A 46 52.96 14.58 41.31
N THR A 47 52.43 15.02 42.47
CA THR A 47 53.21 15.22 43.71
C THR A 47 52.67 14.32 44.82
N THR A 48 53.58 13.68 45.53
CA THR A 48 53.32 12.74 46.63
C THR A 48 53.13 13.43 47.99
N ALA A 49 52.13 12.97 48.74
CA ALA A 49 52.02 12.92 50.21
C ALA A 49 52.42 14.14 51.08
N THR A 50 51.49 14.59 51.94
CA THR A 50 51.55 14.45 53.43
C THR A 50 50.37 15.20 54.08
N ALA A 51 49.94 14.76 55.27
CA ALA A 51 48.67 15.14 55.91
C ALA A 51 48.71 16.43 56.76
N SER A 52 47.54 17.05 57.02
CA SER A 52 46.86 17.02 58.35
C SER A 52 45.77 18.10 58.54
N ALA A 53 44.64 17.70 59.14
CA ALA A 53 43.64 18.51 59.87
C ALA A 53 42.91 19.66 59.09
N GLU A 54 41.69 20.11 59.44
CA GLU A 54 40.92 19.97 60.69
C GLU A 54 39.37 20.03 60.46
N ALA A 55 38.60 19.71 61.51
CA ALA A 55 37.17 20.01 61.74
C ALA A 55 36.09 19.23 60.96
N ALA A 56 35.56 18.20 61.64
CA ALA A 56 34.18 17.73 61.49
C ALA A 56 33.26 18.50 62.49
N PRO A 57 32.00 18.10 62.79
CA PRO A 57 31.02 17.27 62.07
C PRO A 57 29.64 17.97 61.96
N THR A 58 28.60 17.30 61.43
CA THR A 58 27.29 17.09 62.14
C THR A 58 26.36 16.16 61.33
N ALA A 59 25.59 15.36 62.06
CA ALA A 59 24.60 14.38 61.60
C ALA A 59 23.37 15.04 60.91
N ARG A 60 22.35 14.35 60.37
CA ARG A 60 21.67 13.15 60.90
C ARG A 60 20.74 12.50 59.87
N SER A 61 20.41 11.23 60.12
CA SER A 61 19.39 10.36 59.51
C SER A 61 18.02 11.05 59.29
N THR A 62 17.09 10.56 58.46
CA THR A 62 16.28 9.34 58.73
C THR A 62 15.54 8.76 57.50
N THR A 63 15.69 7.45 57.29
CA THR A 63 14.66 6.39 57.09
C THR A 63 13.18 6.75 56.77
N SER A 64 12.58 6.06 55.79
CA SER A 64 11.36 5.20 55.92
C SER A 64 10.94 4.63 54.54
N THR A 65 11.02 3.32 54.27
CA THR A 65 9.95 2.27 54.29
C THR A 65 8.82 2.38 53.23
N GLY A 66 8.52 1.29 52.50
CA GLY A 66 7.40 1.17 51.51
C GLY A 66 6.05 0.83 52.17
N PRO A 67 5.18 -0.06 51.62
CA PRO A 67 5.16 -0.75 50.30
C PRO A 67 3.72 -0.87 49.66
N THR A 68 3.57 -1.70 48.60
CA THR A 68 2.37 -2.50 48.19
C THR A 68 0.98 -1.85 47.96
N ALA A 69 0.36 -2.11 46.78
CA ALA A 69 -1.09 -2.40 46.67
C ALA A 69 -1.51 -3.03 45.31
N THR A 70 -2.32 -4.08 45.38
CA THR A 70 -2.98 -4.81 44.27
C THR A 70 -4.38 -4.26 43.99
N ALA A 71 -4.87 -4.29 42.74
CA ALA A 71 -6.31 -4.35 42.46
C ALA A 71 -6.63 -4.98 41.09
N SER A 72 -7.50 -5.99 41.07
CA SER A 72 -8.14 -6.56 39.87
C SER A 72 -9.56 -6.03 39.74
N VAL A 73 -10.05 -5.73 38.53
CA VAL A 73 -11.50 -5.75 38.26
C VAL A 73 -11.82 -6.17 36.83
N THR A 74 -12.67 -7.18 36.69
CA THR A 74 -13.29 -7.63 35.43
C THR A 74 -14.69 -7.02 35.30
N PRO A 75 -15.19 -6.77 34.07
CA PRO A 75 -16.64 -6.81 33.85
C PRO A 75 -17.08 -7.85 32.79
N THR A 76 -18.09 -8.62 33.17
CA THR A 76 -18.87 -9.56 32.35
C THR A 76 -19.68 -8.85 31.24
N GLY A 77 -19.86 -9.51 30.10
CA GLY A 77 -20.81 -9.05 29.06
C GLY A 77 -21.16 -10.13 28.03
N SER A 78 -22.13 -11.00 28.34
CA SER A 78 -22.77 -11.89 27.37
C SER A 78 -24.03 -11.26 26.79
N PRO A 79 -24.38 -11.55 25.53
CA PRO A 79 -25.80 -11.71 25.17
C PRO A 79 -26.10 -13.07 24.53
N THR A 80 -27.36 -13.49 24.67
CA THR A 80 -27.83 -14.86 24.45
C THR A 80 -28.46 -15.08 23.06
N ARG A 81 -28.22 -16.27 22.51
CA ARG A 81 -28.96 -16.96 21.42
C ARG A 81 -30.48 -16.69 21.41
N SER A 82 -31.09 -16.47 20.24
CA SER A 82 -32.13 -17.35 19.61
C SER A 82 -32.83 -16.69 18.41
N GLY A 83 -33.33 -17.49 17.44
CA GLY A 83 -34.35 -17.05 16.46
C GLY A 83 -34.14 -17.44 15.00
N SER A 84 -34.51 -18.66 14.60
CA SER A 84 -34.84 -19.04 13.21
C SER A 84 -36.05 -19.99 13.21
N PRO A 85 -37.11 -19.67 12.46
CA PRO A 85 -37.50 -20.42 11.24
C PRO A 85 -37.98 -19.45 10.11
N ALA A 86 -38.36 -19.82 8.88
CA ALA A 86 -38.35 -21.05 8.06
C ALA A 86 -38.38 -20.65 6.56
N PRO A 87 -38.15 -21.55 5.57
CA PRO A 87 -38.12 -21.18 4.15
C PRO A 87 -39.53 -21.14 3.50
N LEU A 88 -39.68 -20.37 2.42
CA LEU A 88 -40.80 -20.50 1.49
C LEU A 88 -40.33 -20.99 0.11
N THR A 89 -41.01 -22.00 -0.39
CA THR A 89 -40.82 -22.65 -1.68
C THR A 89 -41.83 -22.09 -2.69
N ASP A 90 -41.45 -21.87 -3.94
CA ASP A 90 -42.35 -22.05 -5.09
C ASP A 90 -41.55 -22.35 -6.38
N PRO A 91 -41.94 -23.31 -7.24
CA PRO A 91 -41.16 -23.67 -8.43
C PRO A 91 -41.84 -23.31 -9.78
N SER A 92 -41.07 -23.52 -10.85
CA SER A 92 -41.53 -23.72 -12.25
C SER A 92 -41.87 -22.49 -13.11
N ARG A 93 -41.06 -22.26 -14.16
CA ARG A 93 -41.62 -22.33 -15.53
C ARG A 93 -40.60 -22.67 -16.63
N THR A 94 -40.92 -23.77 -17.29
CA THR A 94 -40.52 -24.31 -18.59
C THR A 94 -40.14 -23.29 -19.68
N GLY A 95 -39.10 -23.59 -20.47
CA GLY A 95 -38.80 -22.87 -21.71
C GLY A 95 -37.55 -23.36 -22.46
N SER A 96 -37.61 -24.51 -23.13
CA SER A 96 -36.62 -24.91 -24.15
C SER A 96 -37.27 -24.84 -25.53
N PRO A 97 -36.53 -24.48 -26.60
CA PRO A 97 -36.17 -25.55 -27.54
C PRO A 97 -34.82 -25.41 -28.29
N ALA A 98 -34.24 -26.59 -28.56
CA ALA A 98 -33.58 -27.03 -29.81
C ALA A 98 -32.47 -26.21 -30.51
N ARG A 99 -31.30 -26.85 -30.56
CA ARG A 99 -30.16 -26.74 -31.51
C ARG A 99 -30.63 -26.82 -32.99
N PRO A 100 -29.93 -26.17 -33.94
CA PRO A 100 -28.80 -26.79 -34.69
C PRO A 100 -27.62 -25.80 -34.86
N ALA A 101 -26.45 -26.08 -35.48
CA ALA A 101 -25.89 -27.24 -36.18
C ALA A 101 -24.39 -27.47 -35.78
N ALA A 102 -23.43 -27.22 -36.70
CA ALA A 102 -21.98 -27.13 -36.53
C ALA A 102 -21.31 -26.32 -37.68
N SER A 103 -20.19 -25.64 -37.40
CA SER A 103 -19.14 -25.27 -38.38
C SER A 103 -17.79 -25.13 -37.66
N ARG A 104 -16.68 -25.39 -38.37
CA ARG A 104 -15.32 -25.52 -37.79
C ARG A 104 -14.43 -24.30 -38.09
N SER A 105 -13.44 -24.10 -37.21
CA SER A 105 -12.22 -23.28 -37.37
C SER A 105 -12.37 -21.74 -37.28
N PRO A 106 -11.30 -21.01 -36.87
CA PRO A 106 -10.20 -21.39 -35.98
C PRO A 106 -10.08 -20.46 -34.74
N SER A 107 -9.14 -20.79 -33.85
CA SER A 107 -8.95 -20.13 -32.54
C SER A 107 -8.76 -18.61 -32.62
N THR A 108 -9.71 -17.86 -32.08
CA THR A 108 -9.49 -16.49 -31.58
C THR A 108 -10.01 -16.45 -30.15
N SER A 109 -9.11 -16.22 -29.18
CA SER A 109 -9.48 -16.18 -27.76
C SER A 109 -10.35 -14.97 -27.48
N ALA A 110 -11.67 -15.15 -27.53
CA ALA A 110 -12.60 -14.15 -27.02
C ALA A 110 -12.34 -13.91 -25.52
N PRO A 111 -12.46 -12.67 -25.01
CA PRO A 111 -12.38 -12.42 -23.58
C PRO A 111 -13.42 -13.28 -22.86
N ALA A 112 -12.95 -14.17 -21.99
CA ALA A 112 -13.85 -14.97 -21.18
C ALA A 112 -14.60 -14.04 -20.23
N ALA A 113 -15.92 -13.92 -20.41
CA ALA A 113 -16.78 -13.36 -19.38
C ALA A 113 -16.54 -14.16 -18.08
N PRO A 114 -16.42 -13.50 -16.92
CA PRO A 114 -16.24 -14.22 -15.67
C PRO A 114 -17.44 -15.16 -15.46
N THR A 115 -17.17 -16.45 -15.34
CA THR A 115 -18.21 -17.44 -15.03
C THR A 115 -18.77 -17.17 -13.65
N ASP A 116 -20.04 -16.74 -13.61
CA ASP A 116 -20.78 -16.51 -12.38
C ASP A 116 -20.78 -17.74 -11.45
N GLY A 117 -20.53 -17.52 -10.16
CA GLY A 117 -20.95 -18.43 -9.09
C GLY A 117 -20.23 -19.77 -8.95
N GLY A 118 -19.05 -19.95 -9.55
CA GLY A 118 -18.35 -21.23 -9.65
C GLY A 118 -17.27 -21.54 -8.59
N GLY A 119 -17.54 -21.37 -7.29
CA GLY A 119 -16.75 -22.03 -6.22
C GLY A 119 -15.24 -21.74 -6.16
N ALA A 120 -14.78 -20.59 -6.67
CA ALA A 120 -13.35 -20.25 -6.80
C ALA A 120 -13.09 -18.75 -6.59
N VAL A 121 -11.83 -18.38 -6.35
CA VAL A 121 -11.39 -16.98 -6.32
C VAL A 121 -11.15 -16.49 -7.76
N THR A 122 -11.82 -15.40 -8.14
CA THR A 122 -11.77 -14.82 -9.49
C THR A 122 -11.30 -13.37 -9.46
N ALA A 123 -10.73 -12.90 -10.57
CA ALA A 123 -10.29 -11.51 -10.73
C ALA A 123 -10.74 -10.94 -12.08
N SER A 124 -11.05 -9.65 -12.10
CA SER A 124 -11.29 -8.88 -13.31
C SER A 124 -10.44 -7.61 -13.33
N TYR A 125 -9.79 -7.36 -14.47
CA TYR A 125 -9.00 -6.17 -14.73
C TYR A 125 -9.72 -5.28 -15.75
N ARG A 126 -9.87 -4.00 -15.43
CA ARG A 126 -10.52 -2.98 -16.27
C ARG A 126 -9.67 -1.72 -16.32
N VAL A 127 -9.46 -1.14 -17.50
CA VAL A 127 -8.88 0.20 -17.62
C VAL A 127 -9.98 1.24 -17.34
N LEU A 128 -9.70 2.22 -16.48
CA LEU A 128 -10.64 3.28 -16.11
C LEU A 128 -10.38 4.57 -16.90
N ASP A 129 -9.11 4.98 -16.96
CA ASP A 129 -8.67 6.14 -17.73
C ASP A 129 -7.30 5.85 -18.37
N SER A 130 -7.09 6.36 -19.58
CA SER A 130 -5.84 6.26 -20.34
C SER A 130 -5.44 7.59 -20.98
N GLY A 131 -6.01 8.71 -20.50
CA GLY A 131 -5.95 10.02 -21.15
C GLY A 131 -4.55 10.67 -21.13
N ASP A 132 -3.69 10.25 -20.21
CA ASP A 132 -2.34 10.78 -20.05
C ASP A 132 -1.27 9.92 -20.75
N ALA A 133 -0.26 10.57 -21.34
CA ALA A 133 0.81 9.88 -22.06
C ALA A 133 1.72 9.04 -21.13
N ASP A 134 1.96 9.54 -19.91
CA ASP A 134 2.95 8.97 -18.98
C ASP A 134 2.33 8.04 -17.93
N HIS A 135 1.00 7.99 -17.83
CA HIS A 135 0.31 7.12 -16.86
C HIS A 135 -1.09 6.72 -17.33
N PHE A 136 -1.68 5.74 -16.65
CA PHE A 136 -3.07 5.35 -16.82
C PHE A 136 -3.62 4.76 -15.52
N GLU A 137 -4.94 4.76 -15.38
CA GLU A 137 -5.65 4.23 -14.21
C GLU A 137 -6.47 3.01 -14.58
N ALA A 138 -6.45 1.99 -13.72
CA ALA A 138 -7.13 0.72 -13.91
C ALA A 138 -7.68 0.21 -12.58
N GLN A 139 -8.74 -0.57 -12.65
CA GLN A 139 -9.35 -1.25 -11.52
C GLN A 139 -9.08 -2.75 -11.62
N LEU A 140 -8.63 -3.34 -10.52
CA LEU A 140 -8.58 -4.78 -10.33
C LEU A 140 -9.61 -5.14 -9.25
N VAL A 141 -10.57 -5.98 -9.61
CA VAL A 141 -11.60 -6.47 -8.67
C VAL A 141 -11.42 -7.96 -8.47
N VAL A 142 -11.19 -8.37 -7.22
CA VAL A 142 -11.02 -9.76 -6.80
C VAL A 142 -12.25 -10.18 -6.00
N SER A 143 -12.85 -11.31 -6.33
CA SER A 143 -14.01 -11.89 -5.62
C SER A 143 -13.75 -13.32 -5.22
N ASN A 144 -14.06 -13.66 -3.98
CA ASN A 144 -13.99 -15.04 -3.50
C ASN A 144 -15.38 -15.70 -3.61
N GLY A 145 -15.54 -16.61 -4.59
CA GLY A 145 -16.73 -17.43 -4.76
C GLY A 145 -16.72 -18.77 -4.02
N THR A 146 -15.70 -19.07 -3.19
CA THR A 146 -15.63 -20.29 -2.38
C THR A 146 -16.53 -20.18 -1.14
N SER A 147 -16.68 -21.30 -0.41
CA SER A 147 -17.34 -21.35 0.90
C SER A 147 -16.40 -21.03 2.08
N GLY A 148 -15.15 -20.64 1.83
CA GLY A 148 -14.12 -20.40 2.84
C GLY A 148 -13.47 -19.02 2.73
N SER A 149 -12.55 -18.71 3.64
CA SER A 149 -11.63 -17.59 3.47
C SER A 149 -10.40 -18.08 2.71
N ASP A 150 -10.02 -17.41 1.64
CA ASP A 150 -8.91 -17.82 0.77
C ASP A 150 -7.90 -16.69 0.57
N ASP A 151 -6.63 -17.06 0.48
CA ASP A 151 -5.56 -16.16 0.06
C ASP A 151 -5.62 -15.92 -1.45
N TRP A 152 -5.32 -14.68 -1.86
CA TRP A 152 -5.35 -14.30 -3.26
C TRP A 152 -4.09 -13.57 -3.69
N GLN A 153 -3.64 -13.90 -4.90
CA GLN A 153 -2.49 -13.30 -5.55
C GLN A 153 -2.79 -13.14 -7.04
N VAL A 154 -2.80 -11.89 -7.52
CA VAL A 154 -2.92 -11.55 -8.94
C VAL A 154 -1.55 -11.21 -9.50
N GLU A 155 -1.18 -11.89 -10.57
CA GLU A 155 0.00 -11.62 -11.36
C GLU A 155 -0.39 -10.87 -12.64
N LEU A 156 0.23 -9.71 -12.87
CA LEU A 156 0.07 -8.89 -14.07
C LEU A 156 1.41 -8.82 -14.81
N ARG A 157 1.40 -9.14 -16.11
CA ARG A 157 2.59 -9.01 -16.99
C ARG A 157 2.26 -8.21 -18.23
N PHE A 158 2.94 -7.09 -18.41
CA PHE A 158 2.84 -6.22 -19.57
C PHE A 158 3.97 -6.52 -20.55
N SER A 159 3.66 -6.56 -21.85
CA SER A 159 4.63 -6.85 -22.92
C SER A 159 5.51 -5.64 -23.29
N GLY A 160 5.20 -4.45 -22.77
CA GLY A 160 5.94 -3.22 -23.00
C GLY A 160 5.24 -2.02 -22.37
N GLY A 161 5.85 -0.84 -22.50
CA GLY A 161 5.30 0.45 -22.06
C GLY A 161 5.32 0.68 -20.55
N VAL A 162 4.86 -0.26 -19.73
CA VAL A 162 4.67 -0.05 -18.28
C VAL A 162 6.02 -0.10 -17.53
N THR A 163 6.36 1.02 -16.88
CA THR A 163 7.62 1.22 -16.13
C THR A 163 7.42 1.18 -14.62
N GLY A 164 6.21 1.42 -14.11
CA GLY A 164 5.91 1.42 -12.68
C GLY A 164 4.44 1.18 -12.36
N ILE A 165 4.17 0.82 -11.12
CA ILE A 165 2.82 0.62 -10.57
C ILE A 165 2.73 1.27 -9.19
N ARG A 166 1.57 1.85 -8.87
CA ARG A 166 1.13 2.20 -7.52
C ARG A 166 -0.30 1.72 -7.35
N ALA A 167 -0.55 0.87 -6.36
CA ALA A 167 -1.92 0.53 -5.97
C ALA A 167 -2.41 1.50 -4.89
N SER A 168 -3.58 2.09 -5.11
CA SER A 168 -4.43 2.75 -4.11
C SER A 168 -5.59 1.82 -3.77
N SER A 169 -5.27 0.79 -2.99
CA SER A 169 -6.24 -0.16 -2.45
C SER A 169 -6.89 0.39 -1.19
N GLY A 170 -8.05 -0.17 -0.81
CA GLY A 170 -8.44 -0.17 0.60
C GLY A 170 -7.36 -0.84 1.47
N PRO A 171 -7.37 -0.63 2.81
CA PRO A 171 -6.35 -1.18 3.69
C PRO A 171 -6.19 -2.70 3.49
N GLY A 172 -4.94 -3.15 3.38
CA GLY A 172 -4.60 -4.57 3.31
C GLY A 172 -4.36 -5.15 1.91
N VAL A 173 -3.60 -4.44 1.06
CA VAL A 173 -3.05 -4.98 -0.20
C VAL A 173 -1.57 -4.66 -0.29
N SER A 174 -0.79 -5.63 -0.75
CA SER A 174 0.63 -5.50 -1.06
C SER A 174 0.87 -5.56 -2.57
N VAL A 175 1.90 -4.85 -3.04
CA VAL A 175 2.38 -4.92 -4.42
C VAL A 175 3.86 -5.22 -4.42
N THR A 176 4.26 -6.29 -5.11
CA THR A 176 5.64 -6.68 -5.32
C THR A 176 5.99 -6.51 -6.80
N ILE A 177 7.06 -5.78 -7.07
CA ILE A 177 7.63 -5.63 -8.42
C ILE A 177 8.62 -6.77 -8.62
N ARG A 178 8.38 -7.63 -9.61
CA ARG A 178 9.28 -8.75 -9.97
C ARG A 178 10.28 -8.38 -11.07
N GLY A 179 9.93 -7.40 -11.89
CA GLY A 179 10.75 -6.90 -13.00
C GLY A 179 10.01 -5.83 -13.80
N PRO A 180 10.60 -5.31 -14.89
CA PRO A 180 9.91 -4.38 -15.79
C PRO A 180 8.63 -5.02 -16.32
N GLY A 181 7.51 -4.30 -16.22
CA GLY A 181 6.19 -4.80 -16.62
C GLY A 181 5.65 -5.99 -15.82
N TRP A 182 6.31 -6.47 -14.76
CA TRP A 182 5.88 -7.66 -14.00
C TRP A 182 5.56 -7.33 -12.53
N TYR A 183 4.28 -7.41 -12.21
CA TYR A 183 3.72 -7.00 -10.92
C TYR A 183 2.90 -8.11 -10.29
N LEU A 184 3.05 -8.25 -8.98
CA LEU A 184 2.35 -9.24 -8.16
C LEU A 184 1.60 -8.51 -7.07
N LEU A 185 0.28 -8.69 -7.01
CA LEU A 185 -0.62 -8.03 -6.08
C LEU A 185 -1.26 -9.10 -5.18
N SER A 186 -1.30 -8.87 -3.88
CA SER A 186 -1.92 -9.81 -2.94
C SER A 186 -2.62 -9.09 -1.80
N GLY A 187 -3.59 -9.75 -1.17
CA GLY A 187 -4.09 -9.30 0.13
C GLY A 187 -2.99 -9.35 1.19
N THR A 188 -3.13 -8.56 2.26
CA THR A 188 -2.36 -8.77 3.52
C THR A 188 -3.05 -9.76 4.47
N GLY A 189 -4.14 -10.38 4.01
CA GLY A 189 -4.95 -11.36 4.70
C GLY A 189 -5.96 -11.98 3.74
N GLN A 190 -6.63 -13.04 4.20
CA GLN A 190 -7.55 -13.82 3.39
C GLN A 190 -8.83 -13.05 3.06
N LEU A 191 -9.33 -13.26 1.84
CA LEU A 191 -10.62 -12.74 1.40
C LEU A 191 -11.72 -13.72 1.82
N ALA A 192 -12.66 -13.26 2.65
CA ALA A 192 -13.74 -14.10 3.18
C ALA A 192 -14.68 -14.64 2.08
N ALA A 193 -15.39 -15.73 2.38
CA ALA A 193 -16.38 -16.34 1.49
C ALA A 193 -17.42 -15.31 1.00
N GLY A 194 -17.63 -15.22 -0.31
CA GLY A 194 -18.54 -14.25 -0.94
C GLY A 194 -18.06 -12.79 -0.91
N ALA A 195 -16.90 -12.49 -0.33
CA ALA A 195 -16.39 -11.13 -0.25
C ALA A 195 -15.70 -10.69 -1.56
N GLN A 196 -15.64 -9.38 -1.77
CA GLN A 196 -14.99 -8.75 -2.92
C GLN A 196 -14.06 -7.63 -2.46
N GLN A 197 -12.91 -7.52 -3.10
CA GLN A 197 -11.90 -6.50 -2.85
C GLN A 197 -11.60 -5.76 -4.16
N SER A 198 -11.89 -4.46 -4.16
CA SER A 198 -11.54 -3.56 -5.27
C SER A 198 -10.20 -2.88 -4.98
N VAL A 199 -9.34 -2.86 -5.99
CA VAL A 199 -8.01 -2.26 -5.96
C VAL A 199 -7.92 -1.26 -7.12
N GLN A 200 -7.70 0.02 -6.81
CA GLN A 200 -7.35 1.00 -7.84
C GLN A 200 -5.85 0.96 -8.10
N LEU A 201 -5.48 1.01 -9.37
CA LEU A 201 -4.11 0.89 -9.87
C LEU A 201 -3.79 2.10 -10.73
N ARG A 202 -2.68 2.76 -10.42
CA ARG A 202 -2.10 3.82 -11.24
C ARG A 202 -0.77 3.32 -11.76
N PHE A 203 -0.67 3.16 -13.07
CA PHE A 203 0.52 2.67 -13.74
C PHE A 203 1.28 3.84 -14.38
N THR A 204 2.61 3.84 -14.28
CA THR A 204 3.48 4.74 -15.04
C THR A 204 3.95 4.00 -16.29
N ARG A 205 3.97 4.69 -17.44
CA ARG A 205 4.26 4.10 -18.74
C ARG A 205 5.05 5.04 -19.67
N THR A 206 5.56 4.46 -20.76
CA THR A 206 6.09 5.17 -21.92
C THR A 206 5.42 4.62 -23.19
N GLY A 207 4.45 5.37 -23.75
CA GLY A 207 3.68 4.96 -24.92
C GLY A 207 2.37 4.25 -24.56
N GLY A 208 1.96 3.24 -25.35
CA GLY A 208 0.75 2.43 -25.08
C GLY A 208 1.02 1.21 -24.19
N GLY A 209 0.01 0.35 -24.01
CA GLY A 209 0.16 -0.93 -23.28
C GLY A 209 -0.64 -0.99 -21.98
N GLU A 210 -1.87 -0.49 -22.01
CA GLU A 210 -2.82 -0.41 -20.91
C GLU A 210 -3.28 -1.80 -20.43
N TYR A 211 -3.25 -2.78 -21.33
CA TYR A 211 -3.71 -4.14 -21.07
C TYR A 211 -2.54 -5.09 -20.84
N PRO A 212 -2.54 -5.88 -19.75
CA PRO A 212 -1.50 -6.87 -19.50
C PRO A 212 -1.63 -8.04 -20.49
N SER A 213 -0.49 -8.45 -21.04
CA SER A 213 -0.34 -9.66 -21.86
C SER A 213 -0.65 -10.97 -21.11
N GLN A 214 -0.52 -10.95 -19.77
CA GLN A 214 -0.95 -12.03 -18.88
C GLN A 214 -1.56 -11.41 -17.62
N CYS A 215 -2.79 -11.81 -17.28
CA CYS A 215 -3.37 -11.63 -15.95
C CYS A 215 -3.76 -13.01 -15.42
N THR A 216 -3.24 -13.37 -14.24
CA THR A 216 -3.61 -14.62 -13.56
C THR A 216 -3.84 -14.42 -12.06
N ILE A 217 -4.97 -14.90 -11.53
CA ILE A 217 -5.23 -15.02 -10.09
C ILE A 217 -5.00 -16.45 -9.61
N ASN A 218 -4.11 -16.64 -8.64
CA ASN A 218 -3.70 -17.94 -8.11
C ASN A 218 -3.30 -18.95 -9.21
N GLY A 219 -2.76 -18.46 -10.33
CA GLY A 219 -2.40 -19.23 -11.54
C GLY A 219 -3.52 -19.39 -12.58
N THR A 220 -4.75 -19.01 -12.27
CA THR A 220 -5.94 -19.08 -13.15
C THR A 220 -6.12 -17.77 -13.92
N GLY A 221 -6.58 -17.78 -15.17
CA GLY A 221 -6.76 -16.54 -15.95
C GLY A 221 -7.77 -15.55 -15.33
N CYS A 222 -7.46 -14.25 -15.37
CA CYS A 222 -8.41 -13.19 -15.04
C CYS A 222 -9.37 -12.88 -16.20
N GLY A 223 -10.52 -12.26 -15.90
CA GLY A 223 -11.25 -11.48 -16.88
C GLY A 223 -10.51 -10.17 -17.22
N ILE A 224 -10.54 -9.74 -18.47
CA ILE A 224 -9.98 -8.47 -18.95
C ILE A 224 -11.06 -7.77 -19.78
N GLY A 225 -11.32 -6.47 -19.54
CA GLY A 225 -12.22 -5.66 -20.37
C GLY A 225 -12.51 -4.28 -19.83
#